data_AF-A0A838BCA7-F1
#
_entry.id   AF-A0A838BCA7-F1
#
_cell.length_a   1.000
_cell.length_b   1.000
_cell.length_c   1.000
_cell.angle_alpha   90.00
_cell.angle_beta   90.00
_cell.angle_gamma   90.00
#
_symmetry.space_group_name_H-M   'P 1'
#
loop_
_entity.id
_entity.type
_entity.pdbx_description
1 polymer ?
#
loop_
_entity_poly.entity_id
_entity_poly.type
_entity_poly.pdbx_seq_one_letter_code
_entity_poly.pdbx_strand_id
1 'polypeptide(L)'
;MSGKLTLSIPASLGISDARVSILDHDLKIVGETTLAQPAEGIDLAPGFYAARALLPNGTFLETAFQMPTSGENAEVMLTQARVGSSLPATSNSAFERLNVPGYESDANVLEGVGLESMGLESLESVQESAPREFALISVDFEGRTLSEGQKLSTDPSGWIAIPGSFLPGFVRTADDDGRYFYVAAPVSGTEGAQISIPATASGNFAVKLQDPDADLFIRYLEGRQLEQLSLISDYWRKARDLLADKHEFPIAAAVGAYVMMLVGPPDGRESESTSSGNWLDRWTEMLCRDTPWLADGLCIRAEVRARRGEHREALDLLYELPSRGLPMFTPGLRFALDRLSGYRNASGRYFNQADGEKIGALLDRLYRTASNANFDRPVLNFREPADAWASRKAAMPK
;
A
#
# COMPACT_ATOMS: atom_id res chain seq x y z
N MET A 1 -23.75 -8.18 30.02
CA MET A 1 -22.79 -7.75 31.04
C MET A 1 -21.71 -6.98 30.30
N SER A 2 -21.39 -5.74 30.70
CA SER A 2 -20.23 -5.02 30.16
C SER A 2 -18.99 -5.41 30.95
N GLY A 3 -17.85 -5.55 30.27
CA GLY A 3 -16.54 -5.62 30.90
C GLY A 3 -15.86 -4.26 30.84
N LYS A 4 -14.92 -3.98 31.73
CA LYS A 4 -14.16 -2.72 31.70
C LYS A 4 -12.84 -2.89 30.96
N LEU A 5 -12.59 -2.02 30.00
CA LEU A 5 -11.31 -1.92 29.29
C LEU A 5 -10.38 -0.93 29.98
N THR A 6 -9.16 -1.36 30.27
CA THR A 6 -8.05 -0.50 30.69
C THR A 6 -7.00 -0.47 29.58
N LEU A 7 -6.60 0.74 29.18
CA LEU A 7 -5.59 0.94 28.15
C LEU A 7 -4.26 1.33 28.79
N SER A 8 -3.16 0.76 28.31
CA SER A 8 -1.81 1.14 28.69
C SER A 8 -0.96 1.43 27.46
N ILE A 9 0.08 2.24 27.62
CA ILE A 9 1.11 2.47 26.59
C ILE A 9 2.49 2.08 27.13
N PRO A 10 3.45 1.75 26.25
CA PRO A 10 4.84 1.62 26.61
C PRO A 10 5.33 2.84 27.40
N ALA A 11 5.91 2.62 28.58
CA ALA A 11 6.39 3.69 29.46
C ALA A 11 7.39 4.64 28.78
N SER A 12 8.09 4.16 27.74
CA SER A 12 9.04 4.93 26.93
C SER A 12 8.40 6.09 26.14
N LEU A 13 7.08 6.06 25.90
CA LEU A 13 6.42 7.07 25.08
C LEU A 13 6.01 8.33 25.87
N GLY A 14 6.02 8.29 27.22
CA GLY A 14 5.98 9.48 28.09
C GLY A 14 4.80 10.45 27.93
N ILE A 15 3.70 10.06 27.27
CA ILE A 15 2.61 10.98 26.89
C ILE A 15 1.28 10.54 27.53
N SER A 16 0.67 11.41 28.33
CA SER A 16 -0.63 11.16 28.97
C SER A 16 -1.83 11.58 28.13
N ASP A 17 -1.71 12.57 27.23
CA ASP A 17 -2.91 13.27 26.73
C ASP A 17 -3.37 12.82 25.32
N ALA A 18 -2.85 11.69 24.82
CA ALA A 18 -3.27 11.22 23.50
C ALA A 18 -4.73 10.73 23.50
N ARG A 19 -5.51 11.20 22.52
CA ARG A 19 -6.88 10.73 22.30
C ARG A 19 -6.83 9.32 21.73
N VAL A 20 -7.62 8.43 22.32
CA VAL A 20 -7.79 7.04 21.87
C VAL A 20 -9.21 6.86 21.39
N SER A 21 -9.38 6.36 20.17
CA SER A 21 -10.66 5.92 19.63
C SER A 21 -10.75 4.40 19.73
N ILE A 22 -11.89 3.90 20.20
CA ILE A 22 -12.23 2.47 20.24
C ILE A 22 -13.19 2.20 19.11
N LEU A 23 -12.80 1.27 18.24
CA LEU A 23 -13.54 0.85 17.08
C LEU A 23 -14.08 -0.56 17.31
N ASP A 24 -15.33 -0.80 16.92
CA ASP A 24 -15.87 -2.16 16.86
C ASP A 24 -15.40 -2.91 15.59
N HIS A 25 -15.89 -4.13 15.41
CA HIS A 25 -15.63 -4.97 14.23
C HIS A 25 -16.13 -4.37 12.89
N ASP A 26 -17.04 -3.39 12.93
CA ASP A 26 -17.50 -2.62 11.77
C ASP A 26 -16.67 -1.34 11.55
N LEU A 27 -15.62 -1.12 12.38
CA LEU A 27 -14.80 0.09 12.43
C LEU A 27 -15.58 1.36 12.79
N LYS A 28 -16.72 1.22 13.46
CA LYS A 28 -17.45 2.35 14.02
C LYS A 28 -16.83 2.73 15.35
N ILE A 29 -16.66 4.02 15.57
CA ILE A 29 -16.20 4.52 16.86
C ILE A 29 -17.31 4.28 17.89
N VAL A 30 -17.07 3.36 18.81
CA VAL A 30 -17.99 3.01 19.89
C VAL A 30 -17.63 3.69 21.22
N GLY A 31 -16.42 4.23 21.32
CA GLY A 31 -15.96 4.96 22.48
C GLY A 31 -14.73 5.81 22.17
N GLU A 32 -14.54 6.87 22.94
CA GLU A 32 -13.36 7.71 22.90
C GLU A 32 -12.89 7.99 24.31
N THR A 33 -11.57 8.00 24.52
CA THR A 33 -10.94 8.35 25.80
C THR A 33 -9.63 9.09 25.56
N THR A 34 -8.94 9.47 26.63
CA THR A 34 -7.53 9.87 26.59
C THR A 34 -6.69 8.81 27.30
N LEU A 35 -5.37 8.75 27.08
CA LEU A 35 -4.50 7.86 27.86
C LEU A 35 -4.35 8.28 29.33
N ALA A 36 -4.69 9.53 29.66
CA ALA A 36 -4.69 10.10 31.00
C ALA A 36 -5.89 9.65 31.84
N GLN A 37 -6.92 9.08 31.22
CA GLN A 37 -8.15 8.62 31.86
C GLN A 37 -8.56 7.22 31.36
N PRO A 38 -9.23 6.37 32.17
CA PRO A 38 -9.61 6.54 33.56
C PRO A 38 -9.12 5.38 34.44
N ALA A 39 -8.83 5.64 35.71
CA ALA A 39 -8.66 4.58 36.72
C ALA A 39 -9.89 3.64 36.82
N GLU A 40 -11.02 4.03 36.21
CA GLU A 40 -12.28 3.30 36.24
C GLU A 40 -12.56 2.42 35.00
N GLY A 41 -11.72 2.47 33.96
CA GLY A 41 -11.91 1.71 32.70
C GLY A 41 -13.13 2.13 31.85
N ILE A 42 -13.24 1.60 30.64
CA ILE A 42 -14.34 1.88 29.68
C ILE A 42 -15.26 0.67 29.57
N ASP A 43 -16.55 0.86 29.80
CA ASP A 43 -17.55 -0.20 29.63
C ASP A 43 -17.74 -0.55 28.15
N LEU A 44 -17.40 -1.78 27.79
CA LEU A 44 -17.63 -2.35 26.47
C LEU A 44 -18.45 -3.63 26.56
N ALA A 45 -19.29 -3.85 25.55
CA ALA A 45 -19.97 -5.13 25.38
C ALA A 45 -18.95 -6.22 24.99
N PRO A 46 -19.25 -7.52 25.19
CA PRO A 46 -18.44 -8.59 24.66
C PRO A 46 -18.35 -8.51 23.13
N GLY A 47 -17.14 -8.66 22.57
CA GLY A 47 -16.92 -8.49 21.13
C GLY A 47 -15.45 -8.28 20.78
N PHE A 48 -15.18 -8.07 19.49
CA PHE A 48 -13.86 -7.71 18.98
C PHE A 48 -13.79 -6.22 18.72
N TYR A 49 -12.67 -5.62 19.13
CA TYR A 49 -12.45 -4.18 19.07
C TYR A 49 -11.02 -3.87 18.63
N ALA A 50 -10.79 -2.64 18.18
CA ALA A 50 -9.48 -2.06 18.00
C ALA A 50 -9.39 -0.73 18.74
N ALA A 51 -8.30 -0.50 19.46
CA ALA A 51 -8.00 0.80 20.07
C ALA A 51 -6.91 1.49 19.26
N ARG A 52 -7.15 2.74 18.86
CA ARG A 52 -6.26 3.56 18.03
C ARG A 52 -5.92 4.87 18.72
N ALA A 53 -4.64 5.21 18.79
CA ALA A 53 -4.18 6.48 19.32
C ALA A 53 -3.22 7.16 18.33
N LEU A 54 -3.39 8.46 18.11
CA LEU A 54 -2.43 9.30 17.40
C LEU A 54 -1.74 10.21 18.43
N LEU A 55 -0.45 9.98 18.64
CA LEU A 55 0.35 10.78 19.56
C LEU A 55 0.69 12.16 18.95
N PRO A 56 0.95 13.19 19.78
CA PRO A 56 1.32 14.52 19.29
C PRO A 56 2.57 14.57 18.39
N ASN A 57 3.48 13.61 18.56
CA ASN A 57 4.67 13.46 17.71
C ASN A 57 4.40 12.76 16.37
N GLY A 58 3.12 12.51 16.04
CA GLY A 58 2.70 11.81 14.82
C GLY A 58 2.80 10.29 14.88
N THR A 59 3.26 9.72 16.00
CA THR A 59 3.32 8.27 16.17
C THR A 59 1.90 7.69 16.27
N PHE A 60 1.64 6.64 15.50
CA PHE A 60 0.37 5.92 15.51
C PHE A 60 0.50 4.65 16.34
N LEU A 61 -0.39 4.47 17.32
CA LEU A 61 -0.49 3.25 18.13
C LEU A 61 -1.81 2.55 17.81
N GLU A 62 -1.78 1.23 17.68
CA GLU A 62 -2.97 0.43 17.42
C GLU A 62 -2.84 -0.95 18.04
N THR A 63 -3.92 -1.45 18.64
CA THR A 63 -3.99 -2.84 19.11
C THR A 63 -5.42 -3.36 19.01
N ALA A 64 -5.57 -4.52 18.37
CA ALA A 64 -6.81 -5.27 18.35
C ALA A 64 -6.93 -6.14 19.61
N PHE A 65 -8.14 -6.26 20.16
CA PHE A 65 -8.41 -7.03 21.37
C PHE A 65 -9.83 -7.58 21.37
N GLN A 66 -10.08 -8.55 22.25
CA GLN A 66 -11.39 -9.14 22.45
C GLN A 66 -11.87 -8.86 23.87
N MET A 67 -13.08 -8.30 24.00
CA MET A 67 -13.77 -8.19 25.28
C MET A 67 -14.44 -9.53 25.60
N PRO A 68 -14.12 -10.15 26.75
CA PRO A 68 -14.61 -11.48 27.09
C PRO A 68 -16.10 -11.47 27.45
N THR A 69 -16.80 -12.55 27.12
CA THR A 69 -18.23 -12.75 27.44
C THR A 69 -18.52 -12.90 28.93
N SER A 70 -17.50 -13.17 29.75
CA SER A 70 -17.60 -13.32 31.21
C SER A 70 -17.90 -12.01 31.94
N GLY A 71 -17.78 -10.86 31.28
CA GLY A 71 -17.82 -9.54 31.92
C GLY A 71 -16.53 -9.20 32.68
N GLU A 72 -15.47 -9.98 32.49
CA GLU A 72 -14.14 -9.68 33.03
C GLU A 72 -13.54 -8.44 32.37
N ASN A 73 -12.65 -7.78 33.11
CA ASN A 73 -11.94 -6.61 32.60
C ASN A 73 -10.85 -7.04 31.61
N ALA A 74 -10.61 -6.22 30.60
CA ALA A 74 -9.52 -6.42 29.64
C ALA A 74 -8.47 -5.32 29.85
N GLU A 75 -7.20 -5.71 29.89
CA GLU A 75 -6.07 -4.77 29.86
C GLU A 75 -5.38 -4.87 28.51
N VAL A 76 -5.27 -3.75 27.80
CA VAL A 76 -4.75 -3.70 26.44
C VAL A 76 -3.62 -2.71 26.37
N MET A 77 -2.41 -3.21 26.11
CA MET A 77 -1.25 -2.38 25.84
C MET A 77 -1.24 -1.97 24.37
N LEU A 78 -1.40 -0.69 24.09
CA LEU A 78 -1.27 -0.15 22.74
C LEU A 78 0.17 -0.29 22.28
N THR A 79 0.35 -0.99 21.16
CA THR A 79 1.66 -1.13 20.52
C THR A 79 1.79 -0.11 19.39
N GLN A 80 3.02 0.37 19.16
CA GLN A 80 3.28 1.20 18.00
C GLN A 80 2.94 0.38 16.75
N ALA A 81 2.00 0.89 15.96
CA ALA A 81 1.68 0.31 14.69
C ALA A 81 2.97 0.35 13.88
N ARG A 82 3.55 -0.83 13.64
CA ARG A 82 4.79 -0.95 12.89
C ARG A 82 4.48 -0.49 11.48
N VAL A 83 4.80 0.77 11.19
CA VAL A 83 4.99 1.24 9.82
C VAL A 83 6.20 0.45 9.30
N GLY A 84 5.96 -0.73 8.72
CA GLY A 84 6.98 -1.51 8.04
C GLY A 84 7.73 -2.60 8.82
N SER A 85 7.16 -3.28 9.83
CA SER A 85 7.76 -4.56 10.27
C SER A 85 6.72 -5.65 10.56
N SER A 86 6.92 -6.79 9.89
CA SER A 86 6.15 -8.03 9.99
C SER A 86 6.07 -8.54 11.43
N LEU A 87 4.91 -9.11 11.78
CA LEU A 87 4.81 -10.10 12.86
C LEU A 87 5.62 -11.34 12.45
N PRO A 88 6.24 -12.08 13.39
CA PRO A 88 6.82 -13.37 13.06
C PRO A 88 5.67 -14.28 12.61
N ALA A 89 5.67 -14.63 11.31
CA ALA A 89 4.71 -15.55 10.74
C ALA A 89 4.82 -16.89 11.49
N THR A 90 3.74 -17.31 12.14
CA THR A 90 3.58 -18.71 12.50
C THR A 90 3.61 -19.52 11.20
N SER A 91 4.61 -20.38 11.12
CA SER A 91 4.98 -21.19 9.95
C SER A 91 3.79 -21.94 9.36
N ASN A 92 3.36 -21.52 8.15
CA ASN A 92 2.84 -22.37 7.07
C ASN A 92 2.37 -21.52 5.85
N SER A 93 3.24 -20.66 5.31
CA SER A 93 3.03 -20.12 3.96
C SER A 93 4.30 -20.25 3.13
N ALA A 94 4.15 -20.77 1.91
CA ALA A 94 5.21 -21.22 1.01
C ALA A 94 5.97 -20.08 0.30
N PHE A 95 6.17 -18.95 0.98
CA PHE A 95 6.79 -17.75 0.41
C PHE A 95 7.99 -17.31 1.25
N GLU A 96 9.14 -17.97 1.08
CA GLU A 96 10.46 -17.36 1.35
C GLU A 96 11.58 -18.29 0.87
N ARG A 97 12.12 -18.05 -0.34
CA ARG A 97 13.50 -18.42 -0.71
C ARG A 97 14.03 -17.47 -1.79
N LEU A 98 14.54 -16.32 -1.37
CA LEU A 98 15.62 -15.62 -2.08
C LEU A 98 16.67 -15.23 -1.03
N ASN A 99 17.65 -16.11 -0.84
CA ASN A 99 18.89 -15.80 -0.13
C ASN A 99 19.78 -14.96 -1.04
N VAL A 100 20.08 -13.73 -0.64
CA VAL A 100 21.20 -12.94 -1.18
C VAL A 100 22.33 -13.01 -0.14
N PRO A 101 23.48 -13.62 -0.44
CA PRO A 101 24.58 -13.72 0.52
C PRO A 101 25.47 -12.47 0.48
N GLY A 102 25.81 -11.96 1.66
CA GLY A 102 26.97 -11.08 1.84
C GLY A 102 26.67 -9.70 2.44
N TYR A 103 26.49 -9.63 3.75
CA TYR A 103 26.82 -8.43 4.52
C TYR A 103 27.16 -8.84 5.95
N GLU A 104 28.46 -8.96 6.24
CA GLU A 104 28.96 -9.08 7.62
C GLU A 104 28.97 -7.68 8.24
N SER A 105 28.29 -7.53 9.37
CA SER A 105 28.29 -6.31 10.17
C SER A 105 29.12 -6.58 11.42
N ASP A 106 30.34 -6.05 11.44
CA ASP A 106 31.18 -5.95 12.63
C ASP A 106 30.46 -5.12 13.70
N ALA A 107 30.19 -5.76 14.84
CA ALA A 107 29.76 -5.08 16.05
C ALA A 107 30.94 -5.05 17.02
N ASN A 108 31.56 -3.87 17.16
CA ASN A 108 32.28 -3.49 18.37
C ASN A 108 32.50 -1.96 18.42
N VAL A 109 32.59 -1.47 19.66
CA VAL A 109 33.00 -0.13 20.12
C VAL A 109 31.90 0.93 20.18
N LEU A 110 31.37 1.17 21.39
CA LEU A 110 31.72 2.38 22.20
C LEU A 110 30.96 2.38 23.54
N GLU A 111 31.73 2.29 24.62
CA GLU A 111 31.34 2.76 25.96
C GLU A 111 31.57 4.27 26.06
N GLY A 112 30.67 4.94 26.80
CA GLY A 112 30.99 6.10 27.62
C GLY A 112 30.87 7.47 26.96
N VAL A 113 29.76 8.18 27.22
CA VAL A 113 29.73 9.65 27.22
C VAL A 113 28.90 10.15 28.39
N GLY A 114 29.50 11.06 29.16
CA GLY A 114 28.92 11.69 30.34
C GLY A 114 27.85 12.72 30.03
N LEU A 115 26.98 12.92 31.02
CA LEU A 115 25.96 13.98 31.07
C LEU A 115 26.63 15.30 31.47
N GLU A 116 26.89 16.17 30.49
CA GLU A 116 27.18 17.58 30.74
C GLU A 116 26.17 18.49 30.02
N SER A 117 25.56 19.36 30.83
CA SER A 117 24.92 20.66 30.53
C SER A 117 24.06 20.78 29.26
N MET A 118 22.73 20.75 29.45
CA MET A 118 21.76 21.24 28.47
C MET A 118 21.88 22.77 28.31
N GLY A 119 22.59 23.20 27.27
CA GLY A 119 22.44 24.54 26.71
C GLY A 119 21.11 24.65 25.99
N LEU A 120 20.35 25.71 26.28
CA LEU A 120 19.21 26.14 25.46
C LEU A 120 19.77 26.59 24.11
N GLU A 121 19.93 25.64 23.18
CA GLU A 121 20.22 25.96 21.79
C GLU A 121 19.04 26.77 21.23
N SER A 122 19.40 27.92 20.70
CA SER A 122 18.55 28.86 20.00
C SER A 122 17.62 28.11 19.05
N LEU A 123 16.31 28.37 19.15
CA LEU A 123 15.31 27.99 18.17
C LEU A 123 15.77 28.50 16.80
N GLU A 124 16.45 27.63 16.04
CA GLU A 124 16.82 27.93 14.66
C GLU A 124 15.53 28.25 13.93
N SER A 125 15.49 29.44 13.32
CA SER A 125 14.37 29.88 12.52
C SER A 125 14.07 28.81 11.48
N VAL A 126 12.89 28.18 11.58
CA VAL A 126 12.39 27.24 10.58
C VAL A 126 12.37 27.99 9.25
N GLN A 127 13.36 27.73 8.39
CA GLN A 127 13.36 28.26 7.04
C GLN A 127 12.11 27.69 6.36
N GLU A 128 11.19 28.58 5.99
CA GLU A 128 10.07 28.20 5.13
C GLU A 128 10.65 27.61 3.85
N SER A 129 10.47 26.30 3.66
CA SER A 129 10.86 25.64 2.44
C SER A 129 10.04 26.20 1.28
N ALA A 130 10.67 26.35 0.12
CA ALA A 130 9.99 26.82 -1.07
C ALA A 130 8.75 25.93 -1.35
N PRO A 131 7.62 26.52 -1.80
CA PRO A 131 6.42 25.75 -2.07
C PRO A 131 6.70 24.65 -3.10
N ARG A 132 6.34 23.41 -2.75
CA ARG A 132 6.51 22.25 -3.64
C ARG A 132 5.61 22.39 -4.86
N GLU A 133 6.16 22.15 -6.04
CA GLU A 133 5.40 22.06 -7.28
C GLU A 133 4.91 20.63 -7.50
N PHE A 134 3.61 20.49 -7.73
CA PHE A 134 2.97 19.23 -8.11
C PHE A 134 2.52 19.30 -9.56
N ALA A 135 2.77 18.25 -10.32
CA ALA A 135 2.32 18.14 -11.71
C ALA A 135 1.73 16.76 -11.97
N LEU A 136 0.64 16.72 -12.72
CA LEU A 136 0.09 15.48 -13.23
C LEU A 136 0.81 15.15 -14.54
N ILE A 137 1.32 13.94 -14.66
CA ILE A 137 2.14 13.52 -15.80
C ILE A 137 1.75 12.13 -16.28
N SER A 138 2.14 11.80 -17.51
CA SER A 138 2.15 10.41 -17.99
C SER A 138 3.56 9.85 -17.93
N VAL A 139 3.67 8.56 -17.60
CA VAL A 139 4.95 7.84 -17.62
C VAL A 139 4.86 6.63 -18.54
N ASP A 140 5.97 6.27 -19.17
CA ASP A 140 6.06 5.03 -19.92
C ASP A 140 6.25 3.82 -18.98
N PHE A 141 6.32 2.65 -19.60
CA PHE A 141 6.57 1.38 -18.91
C PHE A 141 7.94 1.30 -18.20
N GLU A 142 8.87 2.21 -18.50
CA GLU A 142 10.19 2.31 -17.86
C GLU A 142 10.22 3.39 -16.77
N GLY A 143 9.07 4.01 -16.47
CA GLY A 143 8.95 5.08 -15.48
C GLY A 143 9.49 6.43 -15.96
N ARG A 144 9.69 6.62 -17.27
CA ARG A 144 10.11 7.91 -17.84
C ARG A 144 8.91 8.79 -18.10
N THR A 145 9.02 10.08 -17.79
CA THR A 145 7.98 11.06 -18.10
C THR A 145 7.81 11.19 -19.62
N LEU A 146 6.60 10.92 -20.13
CA LEU A 146 6.26 11.06 -21.55
C LEU A 146 5.68 12.44 -21.86
N SER A 147 4.79 12.93 -20.99
CA SER A 147 4.18 14.25 -21.14
C SER A 147 3.94 14.88 -19.77
N GLU A 148 4.21 16.18 -19.69
CA GLU A 148 3.80 16.99 -18.55
C GLU A 148 2.38 17.51 -18.78
N GLY A 149 1.49 17.21 -17.83
CA GLY A 149 0.09 17.62 -17.87
C GLY A 149 -0.14 18.86 -17.01
N GLN A 150 -1.24 18.85 -16.27
CA GLN A 150 -1.70 19.99 -15.49
C GLN A 150 -0.86 20.18 -14.21
N LYS A 151 -0.46 21.43 -13.93
CA LYS A 151 0.06 21.81 -12.60
C LYS A 151 -1.06 21.70 -11.57
N LEU A 152 -0.75 21.03 -10.46
CA LEU A 152 -1.69 20.78 -9.37
C LEU A 152 -1.37 21.71 -8.20
N SER A 153 -2.41 22.11 -7.48
CA SER A 153 -2.30 22.87 -6.23
C SER A 153 -2.81 22.04 -5.07
N THR A 154 -2.17 22.16 -3.92
CA THR A 154 -2.69 21.63 -2.66
C THR A 154 -3.79 22.55 -2.12
N ASP A 155 -4.81 21.96 -1.51
CA ASP A 155 -5.75 22.70 -0.68
C ASP A 155 -5.12 23.11 0.67
N PRO A 156 -5.81 23.91 1.52
CA PRO A 156 -5.28 24.31 2.82
C PRO A 156 -4.98 23.17 3.79
N SER A 157 -5.50 21.97 3.55
CA SER A 157 -5.21 20.75 4.33
C SER A 157 -4.08 19.90 3.75
N GLY A 158 -3.43 20.35 2.67
CA GLY A 158 -2.33 19.65 2.03
C GLY A 158 -2.76 18.50 1.13
N TRP A 159 -4.03 18.45 0.72
CA TRP A 159 -4.54 17.46 -0.23
C TRP A 159 -4.56 18.01 -1.65
N ILE A 160 -4.23 17.14 -2.60
CA ILE A 160 -4.24 17.40 -4.03
C ILE A 160 -5.42 16.64 -4.60
N ALA A 161 -6.44 17.36 -5.10
CA ALA A 161 -7.57 16.74 -5.77
C ALA A 161 -7.21 16.40 -7.23
N ILE A 162 -7.45 15.14 -7.62
CA ILE A 162 -7.19 14.64 -8.96
C ILE A 162 -8.55 14.27 -9.58
N PRO A 163 -9.00 14.98 -10.62
CA PRO A 163 -10.28 14.70 -11.25
C PRO A 163 -10.23 13.40 -12.06
N GLY A 164 -11.36 12.68 -12.11
CA GLY A 164 -11.47 11.43 -12.87
C GLY A 164 -11.29 11.59 -14.38
N SER A 165 -11.52 12.77 -14.94
CA SER A 165 -11.34 13.00 -16.38
C SER A 165 -9.89 12.81 -16.88
N PHE A 166 -8.93 12.59 -15.99
CA PHE A 166 -7.56 12.30 -16.35
C PHE A 166 -7.30 10.80 -16.40
N LEU A 167 -6.82 10.29 -17.53
CA LEU A 167 -6.54 8.87 -17.74
C LEU A 167 -5.09 8.64 -18.16
N PRO A 168 -4.52 7.52 -17.71
CA PRO A 168 -3.96 7.32 -16.38
C PRO A 168 -2.72 8.20 -16.14
N GLY A 169 -2.49 8.62 -14.90
CA GLY A 169 -1.44 9.59 -14.56
C GLY A 169 -0.65 9.28 -13.30
N PHE A 170 0.47 9.97 -13.16
CA PHE A 170 1.27 10.04 -11.95
C PHE A 170 1.30 11.48 -11.46
N VAL A 171 1.22 11.68 -10.15
CA VAL A 171 1.58 12.95 -9.52
C VAL A 171 3.10 12.97 -9.34
N ARG A 172 3.75 13.95 -9.96
CA ARG A 172 5.17 14.23 -9.84
C ARG A 172 5.37 15.39 -8.85
N THR A 173 6.30 15.22 -7.93
CA THR A 173 6.86 16.31 -7.10
C THR A 173 8.38 16.19 -7.08
N ALA A 174 9.09 17.29 -6.85
CA ALA A 174 10.50 17.24 -6.48
C ALA A 174 10.65 16.99 -4.97
N ASP A 175 11.67 16.21 -4.59
CA ASP A 175 12.19 16.18 -3.22
C ASP A 175 13.18 17.33 -2.98
N ASP A 176 13.73 17.40 -1.77
CA ASP A 176 14.61 18.50 -1.36
C ASP A 176 15.96 18.46 -2.09
N ASP A 177 16.35 17.30 -2.63
CA ASP A 177 17.52 17.12 -3.51
C ASP A 177 17.20 17.47 -4.98
N GLY A 178 15.97 17.88 -5.27
CA GLY A 178 15.48 18.17 -6.60
C GLY A 178 15.18 16.94 -7.45
N ARG A 179 15.25 15.72 -6.90
CA ARG A 179 14.90 14.47 -7.60
C ARG A 179 13.39 14.32 -7.67
N TYR A 180 12.88 13.77 -8.77
CA TYR A 180 11.44 13.57 -8.87
C TYR A 180 10.98 12.32 -8.11
N PHE A 181 9.85 12.48 -7.44
CA PHE A 181 9.07 11.43 -6.81
C PHE A 181 7.72 11.33 -7.52
N TYR A 182 7.35 10.10 -7.85
CA TYR A 182 6.17 9.77 -8.64
C TYR A 182 5.21 8.95 -7.77
N VAL A 183 3.96 9.35 -7.72
CA VAL A 183 2.87 8.59 -7.08
C VAL A 183 1.80 8.34 -8.13
N ALA A 184 1.41 7.07 -8.35
CA ALA A 184 0.31 6.76 -9.26
C ALA A 184 -0.96 7.46 -8.76
N ALA A 185 -1.72 8.04 -9.70
CA ALA A 185 -3.01 8.64 -9.43
C ALA A 185 -4.11 7.63 -9.78
N PRO A 186 -4.72 6.94 -8.80
CA PRO A 186 -5.75 5.95 -9.05
C PRO A 186 -7.08 6.62 -9.41
N VAL A 187 -7.15 7.10 -10.66
CA VAL A 187 -8.30 7.80 -11.22
C VAL A 187 -8.77 7.12 -12.51
N SER A 188 -10.06 7.25 -12.80
CA SER A 188 -10.69 6.80 -14.03
C SER A 188 -11.65 7.88 -14.52
N GLY A 189 -12.16 7.78 -15.75
CA GLY A 189 -13.07 8.77 -16.36
C GLY A 189 -14.27 9.18 -15.47
N THR A 190 -14.62 8.35 -14.49
CA THR A 190 -15.72 8.48 -13.53
C THR A 190 -15.26 8.59 -12.07
N GLU A 191 -14.01 8.23 -11.73
CA GLU A 191 -13.48 8.20 -10.36
C GLU A 191 -12.32 9.18 -10.17
N GLY A 192 -12.48 10.11 -9.23
CA GLY A 192 -11.38 10.93 -8.74
C GLY A 192 -10.63 10.30 -7.57
N ALA A 193 -9.52 10.93 -7.20
CA ALA A 193 -8.76 10.60 -5.99
C ALA A 193 -8.19 11.87 -5.35
N GLN A 194 -7.81 11.78 -4.08
CA GLN A 194 -7.04 12.81 -3.41
C GLN A 194 -5.69 12.23 -2.98
N ILE A 195 -4.62 13.00 -3.11
CA ILE A 195 -3.27 12.61 -2.68
C ILE A 195 -2.71 13.67 -1.76
N SER A 196 -2.14 13.28 -0.62
CA SER A 196 -1.37 14.17 0.24
C SER A 196 0.07 13.70 0.28
N ILE A 197 1.02 14.61 0.03
CA ILE A 197 2.46 14.34 0.05
C ILE A 197 3.09 15.32 1.05
N PRO A 198 3.37 14.89 2.30
CA PRO A 198 3.94 15.75 3.32
C PRO A 198 5.28 16.36 2.89
N ALA A 199 5.50 17.63 3.25
CA ALA A 199 6.74 18.34 2.96
C ALA A 199 7.97 17.65 3.59
N THR A 200 7.83 17.06 4.77
CA THR A 200 8.97 16.63 5.59
C THR A 200 9.41 15.18 5.38
N ALA A 201 8.67 14.38 4.62
CA ALA A 201 8.89 12.94 4.57
C ALA A 201 9.07 12.44 3.15
N SER A 202 10.34 12.27 2.75
CA SER A 202 10.69 11.76 1.44
C SER A 202 10.11 10.34 1.25
N GLY A 203 9.13 10.20 0.35
CA GLY A 203 8.46 8.93 0.06
C GLY A 203 7.23 8.60 0.91
N ASN A 204 6.83 9.45 1.85
CA ASN A 204 5.52 9.30 2.50
C ASN A 204 4.46 10.04 1.70
N PHE A 205 3.30 9.41 1.56
CA PHE A 205 2.11 10.01 0.97
C PHE A 205 0.89 9.26 1.51
N ALA A 206 -0.27 9.88 1.37
CA ALA A 206 -1.57 9.26 1.61
C ALA A 206 -2.41 9.39 0.35
N VAL A 207 -3.21 8.38 0.06
CA VAL A 207 -4.17 8.40 -1.05
C VAL A 207 -5.55 8.17 -0.46
N LYS A 208 -6.51 8.96 -0.94
CA LYS A 208 -7.92 8.80 -0.64
C LYS A 208 -8.69 8.53 -1.91
N LEU A 209 -9.36 7.39 -1.99
CA LEU A 209 -10.22 7.05 -3.12
C LEU A 209 -11.62 7.68 -2.95
N GLN A 210 -12.30 7.88 -4.09
CA GLN A 210 -13.69 8.37 -4.07
C GLN A 210 -14.66 7.33 -3.50
N ASP A 211 -14.47 6.05 -3.83
CA ASP A 211 -15.26 4.96 -3.26
C ASP A 211 -14.80 4.64 -1.83
N PRO A 212 -15.69 4.66 -0.82
CA PRO A 212 -15.32 4.50 0.57
C PRO A 212 -14.88 3.08 0.94
N ASP A 213 -15.42 2.04 0.28
CA ASP A 213 -15.03 0.66 0.54
C ASP A 213 -13.67 0.37 -0.09
N ALA A 214 -13.41 0.89 -1.30
CA ALA A 214 -12.08 0.84 -1.92
C ALA A 214 -11.04 1.63 -1.10
N ASP A 215 -11.38 2.82 -0.60
CA ASP A 215 -10.51 3.61 0.29
C ASP A 215 -10.15 2.83 1.54
N LEU A 216 -11.14 2.19 2.17
CA LEU A 216 -10.94 1.35 3.34
C LEU A 216 -9.98 0.20 3.04
N PHE A 217 -10.19 -0.52 1.93
CA PHE A 217 -9.34 -1.63 1.53
C PHE A 217 -7.90 -1.22 1.24
N ILE A 218 -7.68 -0.06 0.62
CA ILE A 218 -6.33 0.47 0.39
C ILE A 218 -5.60 0.71 1.71
N ARG A 219 -6.27 1.23 2.75
CA ARG A 219 -5.67 1.42 4.08
C ARG A 219 -5.25 0.10 4.73
N TYR A 220 -6.07 -0.96 4.58
CA TYR A 220 -5.72 -2.29 5.05
C TYR A 220 -4.52 -2.89 4.31
N LEU A 221 -4.47 -2.68 2.99
CA LEU A 221 -3.34 -3.10 2.16
C LEU A 221 -2.05 -2.36 2.55
N GLU A 222 -2.14 -1.06 2.89
CA GLU A 222 -1.02 -0.24 3.33
C GLU A 222 -0.42 -0.70 4.66
N GLY A 223 -1.27 -1.01 5.65
CA GLY A 223 -0.80 -1.50 6.94
C GLY A 223 -0.25 -2.93 6.91
N ARG A 224 -0.30 -3.62 5.75
CA ARG A 224 -0.16 -5.09 5.65
C ARG A 224 -1.08 -5.82 6.62
N GLN A 225 -2.20 -5.20 6.97
CA GLN A 225 -3.19 -5.69 7.93
C GLN A 225 -4.21 -6.61 7.23
N LEU A 226 -3.75 -7.42 6.27
CA LEU A 226 -4.60 -8.34 5.51
C LEU A 226 -5.33 -9.33 6.44
N GLU A 227 -4.66 -9.77 7.50
CA GLU A 227 -5.24 -10.62 8.54
C GLU A 227 -6.42 -9.94 9.24
N GLN A 228 -6.32 -8.63 9.51
CA GLN A 228 -7.42 -7.89 10.12
C GLN A 228 -8.60 -7.71 9.17
N LEU A 229 -8.36 -7.65 7.86
CA LEU A 229 -9.43 -7.58 6.89
C LEU A 229 -10.35 -8.81 6.96
N SER A 230 -9.80 -9.98 7.27
CA SER A 230 -10.58 -11.21 7.46
C SER A 230 -11.54 -11.16 8.66
N LEU A 231 -11.29 -10.24 9.61
CA LEU A 231 -12.16 -10.01 10.77
C LEU A 231 -13.40 -9.18 10.42
N ILE A 232 -13.38 -8.45 9.30
CA ILE A 232 -14.53 -7.70 8.81
C ILE A 232 -15.49 -8.69 8.17
N SER A 233 -16.58 -9.04 8.85
CA SER A 233 -17.54 -10.09 8.44
C SER A 233 -18.01 -9.99 6.98
N ASP A 234 -18.05 -8.79 6.41
CA ASP A 234 -18.54 -8.49 5.06
C ASP A 234 -17.46 -8.11 4.03
N TYR A 235 -16.15 -8.22 4.33
CA TYR A 235 -15.11 -7.76 3.40
C TYR A 235 -15.23 -8.43 2.02
N TRP A 236 -15.55 -9.73 2.00
CA TRP A 236 -15.65 -10.50 0.77
C TRP A 236 -16.83 -10.05 -0.08
N ARG A 237 -17.97 -9.78 0.57
CA ARG A 237 -19.17 -9.25 -0.11
C ARG A 237 -18.88 -7.86 -0.67
N LYS A 238 -18.27 -6.97 0.11
CA LYS A 238 -17.90 -5.62 -0.35
C LYS A 238 -16.91 -5.65 -1.52
N ALA A 239 -15.82 -6.42 -1.42
CA ALA A 239 -14.84 -6.55 -2.50
C ALA A 239 -15.45 -7.12 -3.79
N ARG A 240 -16.40 -8.06 -3.63
CA ARG A 240 -17.19 -8.62 -4.72
C ARG A 240 -18.11 -7.56 -5.34
N ASP A 241 -18.79 -6.77 -4.53
CA ASP A 241 -19.69 -5.72 -4.99
C ASP A 241 -18.89 -4.63 -5.78
N LEU A 242 -17.70 -4.24 -5.32
CA LEU A 242 -16.79 -3.36 -6.07
C LEU A 242 -16.44 -3.90 -7.46
N LEU A 243 -16.21 -5.21 -7.59
CA LEU A 243 -15.91 -5.85 -8.87
C LEU A 243 -17.12 -5.95 -9.81
N ALA A 244 -18.33 -6.03 -9.26
CA ALA A 244 -19.55 -6.06 -10.04
C ALA A 244 -19.69 -4.75 -10.85
N ASP A 245 -19.35 -3.63 -10.21
CA ASP A 245 -19.52 -2.26 -10.73
C ASP A 245 -18.31 -1.74 -11.55
N LYS A 246 -17.41 -2.63 -11.99
CA LYS A 246 -16.19 -2.31 -12.77
C LYS A 246 -16.34 -1.42 -14.01
N HIS A 247 -17.54 -1.31 -14.57
CA HIS A 247 -17.79 -0.42 -15.72
C HIS A 247 -17.92 1.04 -15.30
N GLU A 248 -18.47 1.27 -14.10
CA GLU A 248 -18.64 2.60 -13.52
C GLU A 248 -17.44 2.96 -12.65
N PHE A 249 -16.87 1.99 -11.93
CA PHE A 249 -15.79 2.20 -10.97
C PHE A 249 -14.62 1.22 -11.16
N PRO A 250 -13.86 1.31 -12.27
CA PRO A 250 -12.78 0.37 -12.58
C PRO A 250 -11.62 0.41 -11.57
N ILE A 251 -11.34 1.55 -10.92
CA ILE A 251 -10.31 1.64 -9.88
C ILE A 251 -10.76 0.88 -8.64
N ALA A 252 -11.98 1.14 -8.17
CA ALA A 252 -12.56 0.41 -7.04
C ALA A 252 -12.63 -1.11 -7.31
N ALA A 253 -13.01 -1.50 -8.54
CA ALA A 253 -13.02 -2.90 -8.96
C ALA A 253 -11.63 -3.55 -8.91
N ALA A 254 -10.57 -2.86 -9.33
CA ALA A 254 -9.20 -3.37 -9.23
C ALA A 254 -8.80 -3.58 -7.75
N VAL A 255 -9.13 -2.65 -6.86
CA VAL A 255 -8.89 -2.79 -5.42
C VAL A 255 -9.65 -4.01 -4.85
N GLY A 256 -10.92 -4.17 -5.19
CA GLY A 256 -11.72 -5.33 -4.79
C GLY A 256 -11.10 -6.65 -5.26
N ALA A 257 -10.61 -6.72 -6.50
CA ALA A 257 -9.89 -7.90 -7.00
C ALA A 257 -8.59 -8.18 -6.24
N TYR A 258 -7.79 -7.15 -5.93
CA TYR A 258 -6.58 -7.36 -5.13
C TYR A 258 -6.89 -7.90 -3.75
N VAL A 259 -7.86 -7.31 -3.04
CA VAL A 259 -8.32 -7.80 -1.73
C VAL A 259 -8.70 -9.27 -1.82
N MET A 260 -9.54 -9.63 -2.79
CA MET A 260 -9.98 -11.00 -2.94
C MET A 260 -8.84 -11.99 -3.21
N MET A 261 -7.86 -11.60 -4.04
CA MET A 261 -6.73 -12.47 -4.37
C MET A 261 -5.71 -12.58 -3.23
N LEU A 262 -5.57 -11.54 -2.42
CA LEU A 262 -4.59 -11.49 -1.33
C LEU A 262 -5.13 -12.11 -0.04
N VAL A 263 -6.42 -11.94 0.26
CA VAL A 263 -7.04 -12.48 1.48
C VAL A 263 -7.64 -13.87 1.24
N GLY A 264 -8.11 -14.15 0.02
CA GLY A 264 -8.85 -15.38 -0.28
C GLY A 264 -10.28 -15.36 0.28
N PRO A 265 -11.09 -16.40 0.03
CA PRO A 265 -12.46 -16.48 0.52
C PRO A 265 -12.48 -16.73 2.05
N PRO A 266 -13.47 -16.17 2.78
CA PRO A 266 -13.51 -16.26 4.25
C PRO A 266 -13.70 -17.69 4.78
N ASP A 267 -14.27 -18.59 3.98
CA ASP A 267 -14.49 -19.99 4.33
C ASP A 267 -13.35 -20.91 3.90
N GLY A 268 -12.27 -20.35 3.35
CA GLY A 268 -11.11 -21.09 2.85
C GLY A 268 -11.40 -21.97 1.62
N ARG A 269 -12.58 -21.86 1.00
CA ARG A 269 -12.94 -22.66 -0.18
C ARG A 269 -12.36 -22.06 -1.45
N GLU A 270 -11.04 -22.19 -1.61
CA GLU A 270 -10.33 -21.76 -2.81
C GLU A 270 -10.85 -22.43 -4.09
N SER A 271 -11.53 -23.58 -4.00
CA SER A 271 -12.13 -24.24 -5.16
C SER A 271 -13.12 -23.33 -5.91
N GLU A 272 -13.82 -22.43 -5.20
CA GLU A 272 -14.75 -21.49 -5.82
C GLU A 272 -14.06 -20.34 -6.52
N SER A 273 -12.82 -19.97 -6.16
CA SER A 273 -12.02 -18.89 -6.77
C SER A 273 -11.06 -19.38 -7.87
N THR A 274 -10.74 -20.69 -7.87
CA THR A 274 -9.80 -21.30 -8.82
C THR A 274 -10.46 -22.08 -9.96
N SER A 275 -11.76 -22.39 -9.90
CA SER A 275 -12.45 -23.07 -11.00
C SER A 275 -12.59 -22.18 -12.25
N SER A 276 -12.27 -22.71 -13.44
CA SER A 276 -12.50 -22.00 -14.70
C SER A 276 -14.00 -21.67 -14.89
N GLY A 277 -14.29 -20.46 -15.39
CA GLY A 277 -15.66 -19.99 -15.56
C GLY A 277 -16.40 -19.60 -14.28
N ASN A 278 -15.73 -19.59 -13.12
CA ASN A 278 -16.29 -19.02 -11.89
C ASN A 278 -16.46 -17.49 -12.01
N TRP A 279 -17.05 -16.88 -10.99
CA TRP A 279 -17.38 -15.46 -11.03
C TRP A 279 -16.13 -14.57 -11.02
N LEU A 280 -15.08 -14.92 -10.25
CA LEU A 280 -13.81 -14.18 -10.22
C LEU A 280 -13.11 -14.23 -11.60
N ASP A 281 -13.17 -15.37 -12.29
CA ASP A 281 -12.69 -15.54 -13.66
C ASP A 281 -13.34 -14.52 -14.60
N ARG A 282 -14.67 -14.53 -14.61
CA ARG A 282 -15.47 -13.68 -15.51
C ARG A 282 -15.24 -12.21 -15.22
N TRP A 283 -15.20 -11.82 -13.95
CA TRP A 283 -15.04 -10.42 -13.60
C TRP A 283 -13.65 -9.88 -13.85
N THR A 284 -12.60 -10.67 -13.57
CA THR A 284 -11.23 -10.26 -13.91
C THR A 284 -11.00 -10.25 -15.42
N GLU A 285 -11.65 -11.14 -16.17
CA GLU A 285 -11.66 -11.09 -17.62
C GLU A 285 -12.31 -9.81 -18.15
N MET A 286 -13.49 -9.47 -17.63
CA MET A 286 -14.19 -8.26 -18.00
C MET A 286 -13.38 -7.01 -17.59
N LEU A 287 -12.79 -6.97 -16.39
CA LEU A 287 -11.91 -5.87 -15.99
C LEU A 287 -10.75 -5.72 -16.98
N CYS A 288 -10.02 -6.81 -17.28
CA CYS A 288 -8.92 -6.76 -18.24
C CYS A 288 -9.36 -6.32 -19.66
N ARG A 289 -10.52 -6.79 -20.14
CA ARG A 289 -11.03 -6.51 -21.48
C ARG A 289 -11.64 -5.11 -21.61
N ASP A 290 -12.44 -4.71 -20.63
CA ASP A 290 -13.29 -3.53 -20.70
C ASP A 290 -12.55 -2.26 -20.24
N THR A 291 -11.43 -2.41 -19.51
CA THR A 291 -10.53 -1.31 -19.15
C THR A 291 -9.11 -1.54 -19.72
N PRO A 292 -8.94 -1.49 -21.06
CA PRO A 292 -7.65 -1.79 -21.69
C PRO A 292 -6.52 -0.82 -21.30
N TRP A 293 -6.88 0.38 -20.83
CA TRP A 293 -5.95 1.39 -20.32
C TRP A 293 -5.43 1.09 -18.90
N LEU A 294 -6.10 0.21 -18.15
CA LEU A 294 -5.76 -0.10 -16.77
C LEU A 294 -4.86 -1.35 -16.72
N ALA A 295 -3.55 -1.13 -16.54
CA ALA A 295 -2.57 -2.20 -16.43
C ALA A 295 -2.86 -3.17 -15.27
N ASP A 296 -3.46 -2.71 -14.18
CA ASP A 296 -3.85 -3.56 -13.05
C ASP A 296 -4.82 -4.68 -13.45
N GLY A 297 -5.83 -4.38 -14.29
CA GLY A 297 -6.77 -5.39 -14.78
C GLY A 297 -6.05 -6.54 -15.49
N LEU A 298 -4.97 -6.23 -16.20
CA LEU A 298 -4.12 -7.22 -16.84
C LEU A 298 -3.31 -8.04 -15.83
N CYS A 299 -2.65 -7.39 -14.87
CA CYS A 299 -1.86 -8.07 -13.83
C CYS A 299 -2.74 -9.01 -12.99
N ILE A 300 -3.93 -8.53 -12.60
CA ILE A 300 -4.95 -9.31 -11.88
C ILE A 300 -5.34 -10.54 -12.71
N ARG A 301 -5.66 -10.36 -14.00
CA ARG A 301 -6.08 -11.46 -14.87
C ARG A 301 -4.97 -12.49 -15.06
N ALA A 302 -3.75 -12.04 -15.29
CA ALA A 302 -2.58 -12.92 -15.42
C ALA A 302 -2.34 -13.73 -14.14
N GLU A 303 -2.50 -13.12 -12.97
CA GLU A 303 -2.37 -13.80 -11.68
C GLU A 303 -3.44 -14.89 -11.50
N VAL A 304 -4.71 -14.60 -11.81
CA VAL A 304 -5.80 -15.59 -11.76
C VAL A 304 -5.51 -16.78 -12.67
N ARG A 305 -5.09 -16.54 -13.93
CA ARG A 305 -4.70 -17.59 -14.89
C ARG A 305 -3.53 -18.42 -14.34
N ALA A 306 -2.50 -17.76 -13.82
CA ALA A 306 -1.32 -18.44 -13.28
C ALA A 306 -1.64 -19.33 -12.06
N ARG A 307 -2.54 -18.90 -11.16
CA ARG A 307 -2.97 -19.72 -10.01
C ARG A 307 -3.73 -20.99 -10.41
N ARG A 308 -4.25 -21.05 -11.65
CA ARG A 308 -4.92 -22.23 -12.21
C ARG A 308 -3.99 -23.16 -12.99
N GLY A 309 -2.72 -22.83 -13.08
CA GLY A 309 -1.77 -23.55 -13.94
C GLY A 309 -1.86 -23.15 -15.41
N GLU A 310 -2.68 -22.15 -15.78
CA GLU A 310 -2.82 -21.61 -17.14
C GLU A 310 -1.66 -20.61 -17.40
N HIS A 311 -0.43 -21.11 -17.29
CA HIS A 311 0.78 -20.29 -17.28
C HIS A 311 1.07 -19.65 -18.64
N ARG A 312 0.68 -20.30 -19.73
CA ARG A 312 0.88 -19.76 -21.09
C ARG A 312 0.01 -18.54 -21.32
N GLU A 313 -1.27 -18.66 -20.98
CA GLU A 313 -2.27 -17.59 -21.09
C GLU A 313 -1.91 -16.42 -20.17
N ALA A 314 -1.42 -16.71 -18.96
CA ALA A 314 -0.90 -15.69 -18.06
C ALA A 314 0.30 -14.94 -18.64
N LEU A 315 1.23 -15.66 -19.29
CA LEU A 315 2.40 -15.06 -19.93
C LEU A 315 2.02 -14.19 -21.14
N ASP A 316 1.09 -14.68 -21.98
CA ASP A 316 0.62 -13.93 -23.15
C ASP A 316 -0.03 -12.60 -22.73
N LEU A 317 -0.81 -12.59 -21.63
CA LEU A 317 -1.31 -11.35 -21.03
C LEU A 317 -0.15 -10.44 -20.59
N LEU A 318 0.83 -10.95 -19.85
CA LEU A 318 1.94 -10.12 -19.35
C LEU A 318 2.77 -9.48 -20.48
N TYR A 319 2.80 -10.08 -21.67
CA TYR A 319 3.42 -9.46 -22.85
C TYR A 319 2.69 -8.21 -23.37
N GLU A 320 1.41 -8.01 -23.03
CA GLU A 320 0.69 -6.78 -23.37
C GLU A 320 1.00 -5.64 -22.39
N LEU A 321 1.59 -5.91 -21.23
CA LEU A 321 1.81 -4.93 -20.17
C LEU A 321 2.55 -3.66 -20.67
N PRO A 322 3.60 -3.73 -21.52
CA PRO A 322 4.24 -2.52 -22.06
C PRO A 322 3.32 -1.59 -22.84
N SER A 323 2.26 -2.11 -23.45
CA SER A 323 1.29 -1.31 -24.20
C SER A 323 0.26 -0.62 -23.30
N ARG A 324 0.06 -1.14 -22.08
CA ARG A 324 -0.88 -0.60 -21.09
C ARG A 324 -0.20 0.30 -20.05
N GLY A 325 1.13 0.23 -19.93
CA GLY A 325 1.91 1.02 -18.99
C GLY A 325 2.10 0.33 -17.65
N LEU A 326 2.45 1.11 -16.62
CA LEU A 326 2.65 0.60 -15.27
C LEU A 326 1.31 0.43 -14.53
N PRO A 327 1.16 -0.60 -13.69
CA PRO A 327 0.01 -0.70 -12.80
C PRO A 327 0.00 0.46 -11.79
N MET A 328 -1.18 0.95 -11.44
CA MET A 328 -1.38 2.00 -10.43
C MET A 328 -1.17 1.47 -9.02
N PHE A 329 -1.35 0.16 -8.81
CA PHE A 329 -1.19 -0.46 -7.51
C PHE A 329 0.05 -1.35 -7.46
N THR A 330 0.78 -1.26 -6.35
CA THR A 330 1.99 -2.04 -6.08
C THR A 330 1.75 -3.56 -6.17
N PRO A 331 0.62 -4.13 -5.68
CA PRO A 331 0.31 -5.55 -5.90
C PRO A 331 0.34 -5.97 -7.38
N GLY A 332 -0.11 -5.12 -8.30
CA GLY A 332 -0.06 -5.38 -9.73
C GLY A 332 1.36 -5.51 -10.27
N LEU A 333 2.24 -4.60 -9.85
CA LEU A 333 3.66 -4.66 -10.22
C LEU A 333 4.31 -5.91 -9.64
N ARG A 334 3.99 -6.24 -8.38
CA ARG A 334 4.51 -7.43 -7.70
C ARG A 334 4.09 -8.72 -8.40
N PHE A 335 2.80 -8.88 -8.75
CA PHE A 335 2.34 -10.05 -9.49
C PHE A 335 3.06 -10.20 -10.83
N ALA A 336 3.23 -9.12 -11.59
CA ALA A 336 3.95 -9.17 -12.86
C ALA A 336 5.41 -9.62 -12.66
N LEU A 337 6.13 -9.02 -11.70
CA LEU A 337 7.52 -9.36 -11.39
C LEU A 337 7.67 -10.82 -10.93
N ASP A 338 6.83 -11.26 -10.00
CA ASP A 338 6.87 -12.60 -9.42
C ASP A 338 6.60 -13.67 -10.50
N ARG A 339 5.58 -13.45 -11.34
CA ARG A 339 5.22 -14.39 -12.42
C ARG A 339 6.27 -14.44 -13.52
N LEU A 340 6.73 -13.30 -14.02
CA LEU A 340 7.77 -13.28 -15.04
C LEU A 340 9.09 -13.89 -14.53
N SER A 341 9.46 -13.63 -13.27
CA SER A 341 10.65 -14.23 -12.65
C SER A 341 10.52 -15.75 -12.54
N GLY A 342 9.34 -16.23 -12.11
CA GLY A 342 9.02 -17.65 -12.07
C GLY A 342 9.10 -18.29 -13.46
N TYR A 343 8.53 -17.65 -14.48
CA TYR A 343 8.57 -18.14 -15.86
C TYR A 343 9.98 -18.14 -16.44
N ARG A 344 10.79 -17.11 -16.17
CA ARG A 344 12.21 -17.07 -16.56
C ARG A 344 12.97 -18.28 -16.02
N ASN A 345 12.77 -18.60 -14.74
CA ASN A 345 13.44 -19.73 -14.09
C ASN A 345 12.92 -21.09 -14.61
N ALA A 346 11.72 -21.11 -15.16
CA ALA A 346 11.07 -22.27 -15.76
C ALA A 346 11.32 -22.40 -17.29
N SER A 347 11.97 -21.39 -17.90
CA SER A 347 12.34 -21.38 -19.31
C SER A 347 13.21 -22.59 -19.68
N GLY A 348 12.96 -23.17 -20.85
CA GLY A 348 13.60 -24.41 -21.29
C GLY A 348 12.89 -25.69 -20.83
N ARG A 349 12.03 -25.62 -19.80
CA ARG A 349 11.14 -26.74 -19.43
C ARG A 349 9.72 -26.56 -19.98
N TYR A 350 9.16 -25.38 -19.78
CA TYR A 350 7.76 -25.08 -20.13
C TYR A 350 7.60 -23.99 -21.19
N PHE A 351 8.66 -23.21 -21.43
CA PHE A 351 8.67 -22.10 -22.38
C PHE A 351 9.83 -22.27 -23.36
N ASN A 352 9.63 -21.84 -24.60
CA ASN A 352 10.66 -21.92 -25.62
C ASN A 352 11.72 -20.80 -25.43
N GLN A 353 12.80 -20.85 -26.21
CA GLN A 353 13.88 -19.87 -26.11
C GLN A 353 13.39 -18.43 -26.39
N ALA A 354 12.53 -18.25 -27.39
CA ALA A 354 12.01 -16.93 -27.76
C ALA A 354 11.15 -16.33 -26.64
N ASP A 355 10.38 -17.16 -25.91
CA ASP A 355 9.66 -16.72 -24.71
C ASP A 355 10.64 -16.27 -23.62
N GLY A 356 11.73 -17.03 -23.42
CA GLY A 356 12.78 -16.71 -22.45
C GLY A 356 13.45 -15.36 -22.70
N GLU A 357 13.77 -15.05 -23.96
CA GLU A 357 14.33 -13.76 -24.37
C GLU A 357 13.34 -12.62 -24.14
N LYS A 358 12.06 -12.80 -24.50
CA LYS A 358 11.00 -11.81 -24.25
C LYS A 358 10.75 -11.57 -22.76
N ILE A 359 10.73 -12.64 -21.94
CA ILE A 359 10.59 -12.55 -20.49
C ILE A 359 11.76 -11.76 -19.89
N GLY A 360 12.99 -12.06 -20.32
CA GLY A 360 14.20 -11.36 -19.89
C GLY A 360 14.10 -9.86 -20.18
N ALA A 361 13.80 -9.49 -21.43
CA ALA A 361 13.66 -8.10 -21.83
C ALA A 361 12.53 -7.37 -21.04
N LEU A 362 11.42 -8.05 -20.76
CA LEU A 362 10.30 -7.47 -20.01
C LEU A 362 10.67 -7.27 -18.52
N LEU A 363 11.33 -8.24 -17.89
CA LEU A 363 11.82 -8.14 -16.51
C LEU A 363 12.85 -7.02 -16.37
N ASP A 364 13.81 -6.92 -17.28
CA ASP A 364 14.84 -5.88 -17.22
C ASP A 364 14.25 -4.47 -17.24
N ARG A 365 13.13 -4.28 -17.96
CA ARG A 365 12.40 -3.01 -17.99
C ARG A 365 11.65 -2.76 -16.68
N LEU A 366 10.89 -3.74 -16.20
CA LEU A 366 10.15 -3.63 -14.93
C LEU A 366 11.07 -3.41 -13.72
N TYR A 367 12.25 -4.06 -13.69
CA TYR A 367 13.19 -3.91 -12.58
C TYR A 367 13.78 -2.49 -12.46
N ARG A 368 13.86 -1.72 -13.55
CA ARG A 368 14.29 -0.31 -13.48
C ARG A 368 13.34 0.53 -12.64
N THR A 369 12.03 0.37 -12.85
CA THR A 369 11.02 1.03 -12.02
C THR A 369 10.97 0.42 -10.63
N ALA A 370 10.94 -0.92 -10.53
CA ALA A 370 10.81 -1.63 -9.26
C ALA A 370 11.95 -1.34 -8.28
N SER A 371 13.19 -1.19 -8.77
CA SER A 371 14.35 -0.85 -7.91
C SER A 371 14.25 0.51 -7.22
N ASN A 372 13.36 1.39 -7.71
CA ASN A 372 13.11 2.71 -7.13
C ASN A 372 11.71 2.79 -6.49
N ALA A 373 10.94 1.70 -6.49
CA ALA A 373 9.57 1.66 -6.00
C ALA A 373 9.50 1.29 -4.51
N ASN A 374 8.52 1.86 -3.79
CA ASN A 374 8.25 1.48 -2.42
C ASN A 374 7.15 0.41 -2.35
N PHE A 375 7.55 -0.84 -2.14
CA PHE A 375 6.65 -1.99 -2.04
C PHE A 375 5.89 -2.12 -0.71
N ASP A 376 6.14 -1.23 0.25
CA ASP A 376 5.38 -1.15 1.50
C ASP A 376 4.09 -0.33 1.35
N ARG A 377 3.90 0.34 0.21
CA ARG A 377 2.69 1.13 -0.09
C ARG A 377 1.80 0.38 -1.08
N PRO A 378 0.47 0.50 -0.97
CA PRO A 378 -0.46 -0.20 -1.85
C PRO A 378 -0.58 0.46 -3.22
N VAL A 379 -0.40 1.78 -3.29
CA VAL A 379 -0.36 2.57 -4.53
C VAL A 379 1.08 2.65 -5.01
N LEU A 380 1.29 2.39 -6.29
CA LEU A 380 2.61 2.42 -6.90
C LEU A 380 3.20 3.82 -6.77
N ASN A 381 4.40 3.88 -6.24
CA ASN A 381 5.19 5.08 -6.16
C ASN A 381 6.65 4.72 -6.36
N PHE A 382 7.42 5.62 -6.96
CA PHE A 382 8.84 5.40 -7.20
C PHE A 382 9.58 6.73 -7.34
N ARG A 383 10.91 6.68 -7.18
CA ARG A 383 11.78 7.82 -7.47
C ARG A 383 12.28 7.78 -8.91
N GLU A 384 12.60 8.95 -9.44
CA GLU A 384 13.29 9.10 -10.71
C GLU A 384 14.52 8.20 -10.75
N PRO A 385 14.69 7.37 -11.80
CA PRO A 385 15.88 6.55 -11.97
C PRO A 385 17.17 7.41 -11.90
N ALA A 386 18.21 6.87 -11.27
CA ALA A 386 19.44 7.61 -11.00
C ALA A 386 20.14 8.13 -12.27
N ASP A 387 20.02 7.41 -13.39
CA ASP A 387 20.53 7.80 -14.71
C ASP A 387 19.76 8.99 -15.31
N ALA A 388 18.44 8.99 -15.18
CA ALA A 388 17.59 10.11 -15.58
C ALA A 388 17.91 11.36 -14.75
N TRP A 389 18.06 11.21 -13.43
CA TRP A 389 18.49 12.28 -12.54
C TRP A 389 19.87 12.83 -12.94
N ALA A 390 20.86 11.97 -13.18
CA ALA A 390 22.21 12.38 -13.55
C ALA A 390 22.23 13.19 -14.84
N SER A 391 21.44 12.78 -15.83
CA SER A 391 21.29 13.48 -17.11
C SER A 391 20.63 14.86 -16.94
N ARG A 392 19.56 14.94 -16.14
CA ARG A 392 18.89 16.20 -15.84
C ARG A 392 19.78 17.17 -15.06
N LYS A 393 20.48 16.67 -14.03
CA LYS A 393 21.43 17.46 -13.23
C LYS A 393 22.56 18.02 -14.08
N ALA A 394 23.06 17.26 -15.08
CA ALA A 394 24.08 17.74 -16.01
C ALA A 394 23.59 18.85 -16.96
N ALA A 395 22.28 18.90 -17.23
CA ALA A 395 21.66 19.91 -18.08
C ALA A 395 21.23 21.19 -17.34
N MET A 396 21.24 21.20 -16.00
CA MET A 396 20.89 22.39 -15.22
C MET A 396 21.96 23.49 -15.38
N PRO A 397 21.56 24.76 -15.57
CA PRO A 397 22.51 25.87 -15.61
C PRO A 397 23.25 25.98 -14.28
N LYS A 398 24.58 26.16 -14.37
CA LYS A 398 25.47 26.30 -13.20
C LYS A 398 25.35 27.65 -12.53
#